data_AF-K0RJB0-F1
#
_entry.id   AF-K0RJB0-F1
#
_cell.length_a   1.000
_cell.length_b   1.000
_cell.length_c   1.000
_cell.angle_alpha   90.00
_cell.angle_beta   90.00
_cell.angle_gamma   90.00
#
_symmetry.space_group_name_H-M   'P 1'
#
loop_
_entity.id
_entity.type
_entity.pdbx_description
1 polymer ?
#
loop_
_entity_poly.entity_id
_entity_poly.type
_entity_poly.pdbx_seq_one_letter_code
_entity_poly.pdbx_strand_id
1 'polypeptide(L)'
;MTLGLKSEVNSTLDPRRASSSTSQAAPKPSSSARAVDLFDIPESDSMTIIPGKKFTSKLPLNPDEQKYIARCLAKHGDDFKKMARDIKVNDMQHTEAKMKKMAARFFLLTTEQLRTDIPSNIKHLMNQCQGEEEGGEEGR
;
A
#
# COMPACT_ATOMS: atom_id res chain seq x y z
N MET A 1 48.77 -4.68 25.31
CA MET A 1 48.49 -4.58 23.86
C MET A 1 47.01 -4.24 23.72
N THR A 2 46.66 -3.02 23.32
CA THR A 2 45.27 -2.53 23.28
C THR A 2 44.82 -2.51 21.82
N LEU A 3 43.99 -3.47 21.42
CA LEU A 3 43.39 -3.53 20.08
C LEU A 3 42.04 -2.81 20.10
N GLY A 4 42.03 -1.51 19.79
CA GLY A 4 40.80 -0.74 19.58
C GLY A 4 40.59 -0.48 18.09
N LEU A 5 39.43 -0.88 17.56
CA LEU A 5 39.00 -0.44 16.22
C LEU A 5 38.61 1.04 16.27
N LYS A 6 39.34 1.88 15.55
CA LYS A 6 38.95 3.27 15.31
C LYS A 6 37.87 3.31 14.25
N SER A 7 36.65 3.68 14.61
CA SER A 7 35.58 3.99 13.66
C SER A 7 35.68 5.46 13.25
N GLU A 8 36.04 5.74 12.00
CA GLU A 8 35.84 7.06 11.41
C GLU A 8 34.41 7.13 10.83
N VAL A 9 33.68 8.19 11.18
CA VAL A 9 32.35 8.48 10.65
C VAL A 9 32.49 9.07 9.24
N ASN A 10 31.73 8.55 8.27
CA ASN A 10 31.63 9.11 6.92
C ASN A 10 31.07 10.55 7.00
N SER A 11 31.94 11.56 7.04
CA SER A 11 31.58 12.98 7.08
C SER A 11 31.36 13.60 5.70
N THR A 12 31.34 12.79 4.64
CA THR A 12 31.21 13.30 3.28
C THR A 12 29.89 12.81 2.71
N LEU A 13 28.99 13.77 2.48
CA LEU A 13 28.10 13.93 1.32
C LEU A 13 26.72 14.46 1.73
N ASP A 14 26.49 15.77 1.57
CA ASP A 14 25.30 16.20 0.80
C ASP A 14 25.48 17.59 0.15
N PRO A 15 25.61 17.68 -1.19
CA PRO A 15 25.53 18.96 -1.90
C PRO A 15 24.10 19.55 -1.96
N ARG A 16 23.07 18.85 -1.48
CA ARG A 16 21.67 19.34 -1.52
C ARG A 16 21.30 20.34 -0.42
N ARG A 17 22.17 20.62 0.55
CA ARG A 17 21.93 21.64 1.59
C ARG A 17 22.13 23.09 1.08
N ALA A 18 22.40 23.29 -0.21
CA ALA A 18 22.55 24.62 -0.81
C ALA A 18 21.27 25.18 -1.45
N SER A 19 20.14 24.44 -1.46
CA SER A 19 18.89 24.93 -2.07
C SER A 19 17.76 25.18 -1.07
N SER A 20 18.08 25.68 0.13
CA SER A 20 17.08 26.23 1.04
C SER A 20 17.48 27.62 1.51
N SER A 21 17.33 28.60 0.63
CA SER A 21 17.16 30.01 0.98
C SER A 21 16.16 30.65 0.03
N THR A 22 14.88 30.53 0.37
CA THR A 22 13.81 31.38 -0.13
C THR A 22 14.12 32.83 0.22
N SER A 23 14.36 33.67 -0.79
CA SER A 23 13.85 35.04 -0.94
C SER A 23 14.53 35.74 -2.13
N GLN A 24 13.83 35.88 -3.26
CA GLN A 24 13.53 37.16 -3.90
C GLN A 24 13.10 37.03 -5.38
N ALA A 25 12.05 37.80 -5.69
CA ALA A 25 11.74 38.47 -6.95
C ALA A 25 11.40 37.63 -8.20
N ALA A 26 10.11 37.67 -8.55
CA ALA A 26 9.59 37.32 -9.86
C ALA A 26 10.01 38.33 -10.94
N PRO A 27 10.25 37.84 -12.16
CA PRO A 27 9.73 38.50 -13.35
C PRO A 27 8.88 37.53 -14.19
N LYS A 28 7.70 37.99 -14.62
CA LYS A 28 6.90 37.42 -15.72
C LYS A 28 6.78 38.51 -16.80
N PRO A 29 6.41 38.20 -18.06
CA PRO A 29 6.38 36.91 -18.75
C PRO A 29 6.98 36.98 -20.18
N SER A 30 7.52 35.89 -20.71
CA SER A 30 7.72 35.77 -22.17
C SER A 30 7.44 34.36 -22.67
N SER A 31 6.41 34.31 -23.51
CA SER A 31 6.18 33.35 -24.59
C SER A 31 6.07 31.86 -24.24
N SER A 32 4.83 31.46 -23.94
CA SER A 32 4.26 30.14 -24.29
C SER A 32 5.04 28.89 -23.87
N ALA A 33 5.46 28.80 -22.61
CA ALA A 33 5.63 27.49 -21.99
C ALA A 33 4.24 26.98 -21.58
N ARG A 34 3.56 26.24 -22.47
CA ARG A 34 2.45 25.39 -22.04
C ARG A 34 3.06 24.32 -21.13
N ALA A 35 2.99 24.55 -19.82
CA ALA A 35 3.13 23.48 -18.87
C ALA A 35 2.13 22.40 -19.31
N VAL A 36 2.65 21.30 -19.84
CA VAL A 36 1.86 20.12 -20.13
C VAL A 36 1.30 19.71 -18.79
N ASP A 37 -0.03 19.74 -18.68
CA ASP A 37 -0.74 19.29 -17.49
C ASP A 37 -0.17 17.91 -17.15
N LEU A 38 0.61 17.87 -16.07
CA LEU A 38 1.27 16.66 -15.63
C LEU A 38 0.12 15.82 -15.11
N PHE A 39 -0.43 14.98 -15.99
CA PHE A 39 -1.67 14.23 -15.82
C PHE A 39 -1.89 13.90 -14.36
N ASP A 40 -3.08 14.22 -13.85
CA ASP A 40 -3.51 13.76 -12.54
C ASP A 40 -3.54 12.23 -12.60
N ILE A 41 -2.41 11.61 -12.23
CA ILE A 41 -2.29 10.16 -12.21
C ILE A 41 -3.05 9.79 -10.93
N PRO A 42 -4.25 9.20 -11.02
CA PRO A 42 -4.89 8.64 -9.83
C PRO A 42 -3.89 7.71 -9.16
N GLU A 43 -3.94 7.51 -7.84
CA GLU A 43 -3.09 6.54 -7.14
C GLU A 43 -3.33 5.13 -7.69
N SER A 44 -2.71 4.85 -8.84
CA SER A 44 -3.08 3.74 -9.68
C SER A 44 -2.19 2.59 -9.26
N ASP A 45 -2.80 1.63 -8.57
CA ASP A 45 -2.29 0.27 -8.39
C ASP A 45 -2.10 -0.46 -9.75
N SER A 46 -2.32 0.23 -10.88
CA SER A 46 -1.92 -0.23 -12.21
C SER A 46 -0.41 -0.19 -12.37
N MET A 47 0.20 -1.37 -12.37
CA MET A 47 1.60 -1.64 -12.70
C MET A 47 2.12 -0.72 -13.81
N THR A 48 3.11 0.11 -13.49
CA THR A 48 3.94 0.78 -14.51
C THR A 48 4.76 -0.31 -15.22
N ILE A 49 4.34 -0.65 -16.44
CA ILE A 49 5.04 -1.60 -17.31
C ILE A 49 6.28 -0.88 -17.85
N ILE A 50 7.40 -0.95 -17.12
CA ILE A 50 8.69 -0.46 -17.61
C ILE A 50 9.27 -1.53 -18.56
N PRO A 51 9.53 -1.20 -19.85
CA PRO A 51 10.06 -2.17 -20.80
C PRO A 51 11.41 -2.72 -20.33
N GLY A 52 11.55 -4.06 -20.30
CA GLY A 52 12.78 -4.75 -19.91
C GLY A 52 12.86 -5.18 -18.44
N LYS A 53 11.95 -4.73 -17.57
CA LYS A 53 11.87 -5.20 -16.19
C LYS A 53 10.74 -6.22 -16.11
N LYS A 54 11.09 -7.51 -16.09
CA LYS A 54 10.14 -8.57 -15.70
C LYS A 54 9.83 -8.37 -14.22
N PHE A 55 8.91 -7.46 -13.92
CA PHE A 55 8.23 -7.49 -12.65
C PHE A 55 7.52 -8.82 -12.63
N THR A 56 8.07 -9.79 -11.89
CA THR A 56 7.32 -10.93 -11.39
C THR A 56 5.98 -10.37 -11.00
N SER A 57 4.90 -10.78 -11.66
CA SER A 57 3.54 -10.31 -11.41
C SER A 57 3.31 -10.38 -9.91
N LYS A 58 3.54 -9.27 -9.21
CA LYS A 58 3.47 -9.25 -7.76
C LYS A 58 1.98 -9.34 -7.52
N LEU A 59 1.52 -10.53 -7.14
CA LEU A 59 0.16 -10.68 -6.65
C LEU A 59 -0.07 -9.55 -5.64
N PRO A 60 -1.27 -8.94 -5.62
CA PRO A 60 -1.55 -7.80 -4.75
C PRO A 60 -1.23 -8.11 -3.28
N LEU A 61 -1.25 -9.40 -2.92
CA LEU A 61 -0.79 -9.97 -1.66
C LEU A 61 0.06 -11.22 -1.88
N ASN A 62 1.17 -11.36 -1.14
CA ASN A 62 1.99 -12.57 -1.16
C ASN A 62 1.23 -13.77 -0.58
N PRO A 63 1.54 -15.01 -0.99
CA PRO A 63 0.83 -16.19 -0.48
C PRO A 63 0.97 -16.39 1.03
N ASP A 64 2.13 -16.03 1.61
CA ASP A 64 2.34 -16.10 3.06
C ASP A 64 1.55 -15.02 3.81
N GLU A 65 1.44 -13.83 3.21
CA GLU A 65 0.60 -12.75 3.72
C GLU A 65 -0.90 -13.12 3.67
N GLN A 66 -1.34 -13.85 2.64
CA GLN A 66 -2.71 -14.39 2.55
C GLN A 66 -2.98 -15.38 3.69
N LYS A 67 -2.06 -16.33 3.93
CA LYS A 67 -2.19 -17.29 5.04
C LYS A 67 -2.23 -16.57 6.38
N TYR A 68 -1.37 -15.58 6.55
CA TYR A 68 -1.29 -14.78 7.75
C TYR A 68 -2.60 -14.04 8.04
N ILE A 69 -3.10 -13.27 7.08
CA ILE A 69 -4.34 -12.49 7.27
C ILE A 69 -5.56 -13.41 7.43
N ALA A 70 -5.62 -14.54 6.71
CA ALA A 70 -6.69 -15.52 6.87
C ALA A 70 -6.76 -16.09 8.28
N ARG A 71 -5.62 -16.45 8.90
CA ARG A 71 -5.58 -16.89 10.31
C ARG A 71 -6.07 -15.81 11.27
N CYS A 72 -5.67 -14.57 11.02
CA CYS A 72 -6.06 -13.44 11.87
C CYS A 72 -7.57 -13.17 11.80
N LEU A 73 -8.10 -13.12 10.57
CA LEU A 73 -9.52 -12.93 10.29
C LEU A 73 -10.37 -14.10 10.80
N ALA A 74 -9.87 -15.35 10.76
CA ALA A 74 -10.59 -16.52 11.27
C ALA A 74 -10.93 -16.41 12.78
N LYS A 75 -10.11 -15.72 13.57
CA LYS A 75 -10.32 -15.59 15.02
C LYS A 75 -11.12 -14.35 15.40
N HIS A 76 -10.82 -13.21 14.79
CA HIS A 76 -11.38 -11.90 15.20
C HIS A 76 -12.39 -11.31 14.22
N GLY A 77 -12.54 -11.88 13.01
CA GLY A 77 -13.44 -11.32 11.98
C GLY A 77 -12.96 -9.95 11.51
N ASP A 78 -13.83 -8.94 11.62
CA ASP A 78 -13.63 -7.54 11.23
C ASP A 78 -13.04 -6.66 12.35
N ASP A 79 -12.88 -7.18 13.56
CA ASP A 79 -12.32 -6.44 14.70
C ASP A 79 -10.79 -6.27 14.62
N PHE A 80 -10.31 -5.41 13.72
CA PHE A 80 -8.87 -5.16 13.51
C PHE A 80 -8.13 -4.66 14.77
N LYS A 81 -8.81 -3.96 15.66
CA LYS A 81 -8.23 -3.47 16.92
C LYS A 81 -7.95 -4.60 17.91
N LYS A 82 -8.82 -5.61 17.97
CA LYS A 82 -8.62 -6.81 18.81
C LYS A 82 -7.54 -7.69 18.20
N MET A 83 -7.56 -7.84 16.88
CA MET A 83 -6.55 -8.56 16.10
C MET A 83 -5.14 -8.01 16.33
N ALA A 84 -4.97 -6.68 16.25
CA ALA A 84 -3.67 -6.04 16.45
C ALA A 84 -3.09 -6.27 17.87
N ARG A 85 -3.96 -6.42 18.89
CA ARG A 85 -3.56 -6.65 20.28
C ARG A 85 -3.30 -8.13 20.60
N ASP A 86 -3.80 -9.04 19.78
CA ASP A 86 -3.66 -10.48 20.02
C ASP A 86 -2.29 -10.98 19.55
N ILE A 87 -1.30 -10.86 20.43
CA ILE A 87 0.09 -11.28 20.19
C ILE A 87 0.25 -12.76 19.80
N LYS A 88 -0.74 -13.62 20.09
CA LYS A 88 -0.66 -15.05 19.74
C LYS A 88 -0.98 -15.30 18.28
N VAL A 89 -1.80 -14.43 17.68
CA VAL A 89 -2.25 -14.56 16.30
C VAL A 89 -1.52 -13.57 15.39
N ASN A 90 -1.22 -12.39 15.93
CA ASN A 90 -0.39 -11.35 15.32
C ASN A 90 1.09 -11.55 15.70
N ASP A 91 1.69 -12.63 15.20
CA ASP A 91 3.11 -12.96 15.43
C ASP A 91 4.06 -11.86 14.91
N MET A 92 3.69 -11.20 13.81
CA MET A 92 4.43 -10.10 13.19
C MET A 92 4.17 -8.73 13.84
N GLN A 93 3.34 -8.65 14.89
CA GLN A 93 2.98 -7.43 15.61
C GLN A 93 2.59 -6.25 14.71
N HIS A 94 1.85 -6.53 13.63
CA HIS A 94 1.37 -5.51 12.73
C HIS A 94 0.39 -4.56 13.43
N THR A 95 0.48 -3.28 13.03
CA THR A 95 -0.44 -2.25 13.49
C THR A 95 -1.83 -2.44 12.88
N GLU A 96 -2.85 -1.87 13.52
CA GLU A 96 -4.23 -1.90 13.01
C GLU A 96 -4.32 -1.39 11.56
N ALA A 97 -3.63 -0.30 11.24
CA ALA A 97 -3.63 0.28 9.90
C ALA A 97 -3.05 -0.69 8.85
N LYS A 98 -1.97 -1.41 9.20
CA LYS A 98 -1.37 -2.41 8.32
C LYS A 98 -2.31 -3.59 8.11
N MET A 99 -2.97 -4.06 9.17
CA MET A 99 -3.95 -5.16 9.12
C MET A 99 -5.15 -4.80 8.23
N LYS A 100 -5.69 -3.57 8.36
CA LYS A 100 -6.75 -3.06 7.49
C LYS A 100 -6.33 -3.05 6.02
N LYS A 101 -5.14 -2.53 5.72
CA LYS A 101 -4.62 -2.50 4.33
C LYS A 101 -4.45 -3.90 3.75
N MET A 102 -4.00 -4.87 4.56
CA MET A 102 -3.87 -6.26 4.12
C MET A 102 -5.23 -6.94 3.93
N ALA A 103 -6.18 -6.72 4.83
CA ALA A 103 -7.53 -7.25 4.71
C ALA A 103 -8.28 -6.66 3.50
N ALA A 104 -8.20 -5.35 3.29
CA ALA A 104 -8.79 -4.70 2.11
C ALA A 104 -8.24 -5.30 0.81
N ARG A 105 -6.92 -5.52 0.74
CA ARG A 105 -6.30 -6.23 -0.38
C ARG A 105 -6.79 -7.66 -0.51
N PHE A 106 -6.86 -8.39 0.61
CA PHE A 106 -7.35 -9.77 0.63
C PHE A 106 -8.78 -9.90 0.13
N PHE A 107 -9.66 -8.94 0.43
CA PHE A 107 -11.03 -8.91 -0.06
C PHE A 107 -11.13 -8.54 -1.55
N LEU A 108 -10.16 -7.80 -2.07
CA LEU A 108 -10.06 -7.45 -3.49
C LEU A 108 -9.51 -8.59 -4.36
N LEU A 109 -8.86 -9.60 -3.75
CA LEU A 109 -8.32 -10.74 -4.49
C LEU A 109 -9.45 -11.58 -5.10
N THR A 110 -9.29 -11.98 -6.36
CA THR A 110 -10.19 -12.93 -7.01
C THR A 110 -9.97 -14.35 -6.48
N THR A 111 -10.98 -15.21 -6.59
CA THR A 111 -10.91 -16.61 -6.13
C THR A 111 -9.75 -17.39 -6.75
N GLU A 112 -9.34 -17.04 -7.97
CA GLU A 112 -8.19 -17.66 -8.65
C GLU A 112 -6.83 -17.25 -8.05
N GLN A 113 -6.76 -16.09 -7.41
CA GLN A 113 -5.54 -15.55 -6.79
C GLN A 113 -5.39 -15.97 -5.32
N LEU A 114 -6.47 -16.46 -4.71
CA LEU A 114 -6.47 -16.97 -3.36
C LEU A 114 -5.83 -18.36 -3.32
N ARG A 115 -4.72 -18.47 -2.58
CA ARG A 115 -4.06 -19.75 -2.32
C ARG A 115 -4.42 -20.33 -0.95
N THR A 116 -5.43 -19.76 -0.28
CA THR A 116 -5.80 -20.08 1.09
C THR A 116 -7.30 -20.16 1.23
N ASP A 117 -7.77 -21.09 2.07
CA ASP A 117 -9.19 -21.22 2.39
C ASP A 117 -9.72 -19.95 3.09
N ILE A 118 -10.84 -19.43 2.58
CA ILE A 118 -11.54 -18.30 3.18
C ILE A 118 -12.32 -18.80 4.40
N PRO A 119 -12.04 -18.32 5.61
CA PRO A 119 -12.80 -18.72 6.80
C PRO A 119 -14.26 -18.24 6.72
N SER A 120 -15.18 -19.07 7.21
CA SER A 120 -16.64 -18.87 7.06
C SER A 120 -17.14 -17.56 7.66
N ASN A 121 -16.51 -17.11 8.74
CA ASN A 121 -16.86 -15.89 9.45
C ASN A 121 -16.63 -14.60 8.67
N ILE A 122 -15.84 -14.62 7.57
CA ILE A 122 -15.59 -13.42 6.74
C ILE A 122 -16.12 -13.55 5.32
N LYS A 123 -16.68 -14.70 4.93
CA LYS A 123 -17.21 -14.92 3.57
C LYS A 123 -18.24 -13.87 3.17
N HIS A 124 -19.04 -13.41 4.13
CA HIS A 124 -20.04 -12.37 3.88
C HIS A 124 -19.42 -11.00 3.57
N LEU A 125 -18.24 -10.69 4.13
CA LEU A 125 -17.54 -9.43 3.89
C LEU A 125 -16.96 -9.34 2.46
N MET A 126 -16.63 -10.48 1.84
CA MET A 126 -16.15 -10.51 0.46
C MET A 126 -17.26 -10.20 -0.56
N ASN A 127 -18.50 -10.57 -0.23
CA ASN A 127 -19.65 -10.38 -1.13
C ASN A 127 -20.25 -8.97 -1.07
N GLN A 128 -19.96 -8.19 -0.02
CA GLN A 128 -20.48 -6.82 0.14
C GLN A 128 -19.81 -5.78 -0.79
N CYS A 129 -18.71 -6.14 -1.47
CA CYS A 129 -18.07 -5.25 -2.45
C CYS A 129 -18.65 -5.35 -3.88
N GLN A 130 -19.68 -6.18 -4.13
CA GLN A 130 -20.24 -6.39 -5.48
C GLN A 130 -21.61 -5.74 -5.75
N GLY A 131 -22.07 -4.77 -4.95
CA GLY A 131 -23.42 -4.24 -5.16
C GLY A 131 -23.66 -2.83 -4.63
N GLU A 132 -23.23 -1.83 -5.39
CA GLU A 132 -23.92 -0.55 -5.50
C GLU A 132 -24.02 -0.17 -7.00
N GLU A 133 -24.70 -1.03 -7.78
CA GLU A 133 -25.40 -0.59 -8.99
C GLU A 133 -26.91 -0.63 -8.68
N GLU A 134 -27.39 0.30 -7.86
CA GLU A 134 -28.82 0.62 -7.87
C GLU A 134 -29.08 1.49 -9.10
N GLY A 135 -29.53 0.81 -10.15
CA GLY A 135 -30.00 1.42 -11.39
C GLY A 135 -31.12 2.42 -11.14
N GLY A 136 -31.11 3.48 -11.93
CA GLY A 136 -32.23 4.40 -12.04
C GLY A 136 -33.49 3.67 -12.49
N GLU A 137 -34.59 3.94 -11.80
CA GLU A 137 -35.92 3.68 -12.32
C GLU A 137 -36.63 5.01 -12.58
N GLU A 138 -36.91 5.20 -13.86
CA GLU A 138 -37.58 6.30 -14.52
C GLU A 138 -39.06 6.30 -14.13
N GLY A 139 -39.45 7.25 -13.26
CA GLY A 139 -40.84 7.48 -12.87
C GLY A 139 -41.52 8.52 -13.76
N ARG A 140 -42.30 8.03 -14.71
CA ARG A 140 -43.10 8.73 -15.73
C ARG A 140 -44.19 9.65 -15.17
#